data_AF-A0AA37LUH1-F1
#
_entry.id   AF-A0AA37LUH1-F1
#
_cell.length_a   1.000
_cell.length_b   1.000
_cell.length_c   1.000
_cell.angle_alpha   90.00
_cell.angle_beta   90.00
_cell.angle_gamma   90.00
#
_symmetry.space_group_name_H-M   'P 1'
#
loop_
_entity.id
_entity.type
_entity.pdbx_description
1 polymer ?
#
loop_
_entity_poly.entity_id
_entity_poly.type
_entity_poly.pdbx_seq_one_letter_code
_entity_poly.pdbx_strand_id
1 'polypeptide(L)'
;MLERIPDRLVSRVTQVYDLACQILDPGSIQDQPDDIIAVALSLLNLVITAPNFKKSNLKAEILQNLETSLDILSKAGRSEVSPTAKNLTLLLRYREAIDPVEEGAFVPTDRQIEDRRTYKLALEYITQADNPPPIRSEGLNLMSGLVASDSAVFDVQATLVLLSSLLQDSEDFINLRVVKLFTQLASKHPKATTQELLEHYLDAKETSTTDVRLRFGEALVQVIERLGETFTGDVARRVSEILLSIAGRRGHRPKTEAKQAREQRLQNMKKKQAEDAWGGDVPDLSDDLTEEEQAKNEILTQIVEGWESKRGSEDVRMRASALSIFSAGLETNISGIGPDLVSIAVDLCINVLALEREIEKGIIRRSAILVVLGFVKALDAAKQSGRRLGFGLTDQSREDITRTLKYVAVTDNDGLVQQHARDVIESLEAWQLSSMIPSGISGMEPSISRLAGLAIDQDRSLPSVNTKRPRIEEIE
;
A
#
# COMPACT_ATOMS: atom_id res chain seq x y z
N MET A 1 -19.99 40.87 21.82
CA MET A 1 -20.31 40.88 20.38
C MET A 1 -19.50 39.79 19.68
N LEU A 2 -19.91 38.53 19.85
CA LEU A 2 -19.43 37.33 19.14
C LEU A 2 -20.71 36.63 18.67
N GLU A 3 -20.90 36.08 17.49
CA GLU A 3 -20.10 35.82 16.29
C GLU A 3 -21.14 35.77 15.16
N ARG A 4 -21.20 36.76 14.26
CA ARG A 4 -21.92 36.59 12.99
C ARG A 4 -20.94 35.94 12.03
N ILE A 5 -21.05 34.63 11.88
CA ILE A 5 -20.35 33.89 10.83
C ILE A 5 -20.85 34.44 9.48
N PRO A 6 -19.95 34.80 8.54
CA PRO A 6 -20.37 35.33 7.24
C PRO A 6 -21.21 34.27 6.49
N ASP A 7 -22.36 34.68 5.95
CA ASP A 7 -23.34 33.83 5.23
C ASP A 7 -22.72 32.95 4.13
N ARG A 8 -21.56 33.36 3.60
CA ARG A 8 -20.76 32.57 2.64
C ARG A 8 -20.28 31.23 3.21
N LEU A 9 -19.92 31.15 4.49
CA LEU A 9 -19.49 29.89 5.11
C LEU A 9 -20.67 28.92 5.28
N VAL A 10 -21.85 29.43 5.64
CA VAL A 10 -23.08 28.62 5.74
C VAL A 10 -23.47 28.07 4.37
N SER A 11 -23.43 28.90 3.31
CA SER A 11 -23.72 28.44 1.95
C SER A 11 -22.76 27.34 1.44
N ARG A 12 -21.49 27.39 1.86
CA ARG A 12 -20.49 26.36 1.52
C ARG A 12 -20.75 25.05 2.24
N VAL A 13 -21.16 25.09 3.50
CA VAL A 13 -21.53 23.88 4.27
C VAL A 13 -22.75 23.20 3.65
N THR A 14 -23.75 23.97 3.21
CA THR A 14 -24.92 23.41 2.50
C THR A 14 -24.54 22.79 1.16
N GLN A 15 -23.65 23.43 0.39
CA GLN A 15 -23.16 22.88 -0.88
C GLN A 15 -22.35 21.59 -0.70
N VAL A 16 -21.49 21.53 0.33
CA VAL A 16 -20.71 20.32 0.65
C VAL A 16 -21.64 19.18 1.08
N TYR A 17 -22.67 19.50 1.85
CA TYR A 17 -23.70 18.54 2.25
C TYR A 17 -24.52 18.04 1.07
N ASP A 18 -24.98 18.92 0.18
CA ASP A 18 -25.74 18.55 -1.01
C ASP A 18 -24.91 17.65 -1.95
N LEU A 19 -23.62 17.95 -2.11
CA LEU A 19 -22.69 17.12 -2.88
C LEU A 19 -22.53 15.72 -2.27
N ALA A 20 -22.33 15.63 -0.95
CA ALA A 20 -22.23 14.35 -0.26
C ALA A 20 -23.53 13.54 -0.40
N CYS A 21 -24.69 14.18 -0.33
CA CYS A 21 -25.99 13.51 -0.51
C CYS A 21 -26.25 13.06 -1.95
N GLN A 22 -25.78 13.80 -2.96
CA GLN A 22 -25.86 13.38 -4.36
C GLN A 22 -25.00 12.15 -4.63
N ILE A 23 -23.80 12.10 -4.05
CA ILE A 23 -22.92 10.94 -4.17
C ILE A 23 -23.54 9.75 -3.42
N LEU A 24 -24.08 9.95 -2.22
CA LEU A 24 -24.73 8.92 -1.41
C LEU A 24 -26.19 8.67 -1.83
N ASP A 25 -26.58 8.85 -3.09
CA ASP A 25 -27.95 8.60 -3.52
C ASP A 25 -28.30 7.10 -3.44
N PRO A 26 -29.38 6.68 -2.75
CA PRO A 26 -29.70 5.27 -2.52
C PRO A 26 -29.80 4.43 -3.80
N GLY A 27 -30.19 5.06 -4.93
CA GLY A 27 -30.38 4.39 -6.21
C GLY A 27 -29.08 4.05 -6.94
N SER A 28 -27.96 4.70 -6.63
CA SER A 28 -26.66 4.48 -7.29
C SER A 28 -25.55 4.01 -6.35
N ILE A 29 -25.80 4.00 -5.05
CA ILE A 29 -24.77 3.76 -4.02
C ILE A 29 -24.14 2.36 -4.07
N GLN A 30 -24.86 1.37 -4.60
CA GLN A 30 -24.33 0.00 -4.73
C GLN A 30 -23.31 -0.12 -5.86
N ASP A 31 -23.47 0.67 -6.92
CA ASP A 31 -22.59 0.63 -8.10
C ASP A 31 -21.37 1.56 -7.96
N GLN A 32 -21.34 2.40 -6.93
CA GLN A 32 -20.24 3.32 -6.70
C GLN A 32 -19.02 2.65 -6.05
N PRO A 33 -17.80 3.06 -6.46
CA PRO A 33 -16.57 2.58 -5.86
C PRO A 33 -16.42 3.10 -4.42
N ASP A 34 -15.83 2.26 -3.57
CA ASP A 34 -15.65 2.56 -2.14
C ASP A 34 -14.88 3.86 -1.88
N ASP A 35 -13.95 4.24 -2.76
CA ASP A 35 -13.14 5.45 -2.61
C ASP A 35 -14.02 6.71 -2.66
N ILE A 36 -14.99 6.75 -3.60
CA ILE A 36 -15.93 7.87 -3.75
C ILE A 36 -16.87 7.93 -2.54
N ILE A 37 -17.35 6.76 -2.10
CA ILE A 37 -18.21 6.66 -0.92
C ILE A 37 -17.46 7.12 0.33
N ALA A 38 -16.20 6.72 0.52
CA ALA A 38 -15.38 7.11 1.66
C ALA A 38 -15.18 8.63 1.72
N VAL A 39 -14.93 9.29 0.58
CA VAL A 39 -14.85 10.75 0.50
C VAL A 39 -16.18 11.40 0.88
N ALA A 40 -17.30 10.90 0.35
CA ALA A 40 -18.62 11.43 0.70
C ALA A 40 -18.96 11.26 2.19
N LEU A 41 -18.60 10.12 2.79
CA LEU A 41 -18.74 9.87 4.22
C LEU A 41 -17.85 10.80 5.06
N SER A 42 -16.63 11.11 4.62
CA SER A 42 -15.76 12.09 5.28
C SER A 42 -16.33 13.51 5.23
N LEU A 43 -16.83 13.95 4.06
CA LEU A 43 -17.52 15.24 3.93
C LEU A 43 -18.76 15.31 4.83
N LEU A 44 -19.52 14.22 4.89
CA LEU A 44 -20.67 14.10 5.76
C LEU A 44 -20.27 14.16 7.24
N ASN A 45 -19.17 13.50 7.64
CA ASN A 45 -18.62 13.57 8.98
C ASN A 45 -18.25 15.01 9.37
N LEU A 46 -17.59 15.74 8.46
CA LEU A 46 -17.23 17.15 8.65
C LEU A 46 -18.48 18.01 8.90
N VAL A 47 -19.54 17.80 8.12
CA VAL A 47 -20.81 18.54 8.26
C VAL A 47 -21.52 18.18 9.58
N ILE A 48 -21.69 16.90 9.89
CA ILE A 48 -22.37 16.43 11.12
C ILE A 48 -21.60 16.85 12.37
N THR A 49 -20.27 16.90 12.30
CA THR A 49 -19.40 17.27 13.41
C THR A 49 -19.23 18.78 13.56
N ALA A 50 -19.78 19.60 12.65
CA ALA A 50 -19.77 21.05 12.79
C ALA A 50 -20.56 21.52 14.03
N PRO A 51 -20.10 22.56 14.77
CA PRO A 51 -20.74 22.99 16.02
C PRO A 51 -22.17 23.50 15.82
N ASN A 52 -22.46 24.10 14.66
CA ASN A 52 -23.76 24.70 14.34
C ASN A 52 -24.69 23.77 13.55
N PHE A 53 -24.30 22.50 13.36
CA PHE A 53 -25.14 21.53 12.66
C PHE A 53 -26.39 21.21 13.49
N LYS A 54 -27.56 21.41 12.88
CA LYS A 54 -28.87 20.99 13.39
C LYS A 54 -29.58 20.15 12.33
N LYS A 55 -30.06 18.98 12.72
CA LYS A 55 -30.83 18.07 11.84
C LYS A 55 -32.07 18.75 11.25
N SER A 56 -32.71 19.64 12.01
CA SER A 56 -33.87 20.45 11.59
C SER A 56 -33.61 21.46 10.46
N ASN A 57 -32.35 21.79 10.17
CA ASN A 57 -32.00 22.66 9.05
C ASN A 57 -31.99 21.91 7.70
N LEU A 58 -32.14 20.59 7.73
CA LEU A 58 -32.12 19.73 6.54
C LEU A 58 -33.54 19.51 6.02
N LYS A 59 -33.70 19.45 4.69
CA LYS A 59 -34.96 19.06 4.08
C LYS A 59 -35.26 17.59 4.43
N ALA A 60 -36.51 17.30 4.82
CA ALA A 60 -36.93 15.98 5.26
C ALA A 60 -36.63 14.87 4.23
N GLU A 61 -36.81 15.16 2.94
CA GLU A 61 -36.53 14.24 1.83
C GLU A 61 -35.04 13.85 1.76
N ILE A 62 -34.14 14.84 1.89
CA ILE A 62 -32.69 14.60 1.81
C ILE A 62 -32.21 13.81 3.03
N LEU A 63 -32.77 14.11 4.20
CA LEU A 63 -32.46 13.39 5.42
C LEU A 63 -32.90 11.92 5.35
N GLN A 64 -34.09 11.64 4.83
CA GLN A 64 -34.60 10.28 4.69
C GLN A 64 -33.76 9.47 3.69
N ASN A 65 -33.36 10.09 2.58
CA ASN A 65 -32.45 9.46 1.60
C ASN A 65 -31.10 9.14 2.26
N LEU A 66 -30.55 10.07 3.04
CA LEU A 66 -29.28 9.89 3.72
C LEU A 66 -29.32 8.78 4.78
N GLU A 67 -30.37 8.73 5.61
CA GLU A 67 -30.55 7.65 6.58
C GLU A 67 -30.67 6.29 5.89
N THR A 68 -31.39 6.24 4.76
CA THR A 68 -31.52 5.02 3.95
C THR A 68 -30.17 4.58 3.39
N SER A 69 -29.40 5.51 2.82
CA SER A 69 -28.08 5.24 2.24
C SER A 69 -27.06 4.78 3.28
N LEU A 70 -27.04 5.40 4.46
CA LEU A 70 -26.16 4.97 5.54
C LEU A 70 -26.56 3.60 6.10
N ASP A 71 -27.86 3.29 6.17
CA ASP A 71 -28.34 1.97 6.58
C ASP A 71 -27.93 0.89 5.56
N ILE A 72 -28.09 1.16 4.26
CA ILE A 72 -27.62 0.27 3.17
C ILE A 72 -26.12 0.03 3.30
N LEU A 73 -25.31 1.09 3.40
CA LEU A 73 -23.86 0.99 3.52
C LEU A 73 -23.42 0.27 4.80
N SER A 74 -24.12 0.49 5.91
CA SER A 74 -23.83 -0.18 7.18
C SER A 74 -24.01 -1.71 7.08
N LYS A 75 -24.93 -2.17 6.24
CA LYS A 75 -25.29 -3.59 6.05
C LYS A 75 -24.57 -4.22 4.86
N ALA A 76 -23.97 -3.42 3.98
CA ALA A 76 -23.33 -3.89 2.75
C ALA A 76 -22.10 -4.77 2.98
N GLY A 77 -21.53 -4.81 4.19
CA GLY A 77 -20.39 -5.67 4.52
C GLY A 77 -19.07 -5.24 3.88
N ARG A 78 -19.02 -4.04 3.29
CA ARG A 78 -17.81 -3.41 2.74
C ARG A 78 -16.87 -3.01 3.88
N SER A 79 -15.71 -3.64 4.00
CA SER A 79 -14.80 -3.49 5.15
C SER A 79 -14.37 -2.04 5.42
N GLU A 80 -14.16 -1.26 4.36
CA GLU A 80 -13.65 0.13 4.45
C GLU A 80 -14.73 1.16 4.82
N VAL A 81 -15.93 1.04 4.24
CA VAL A 81 -16.97 2.07 4.34
C VAL A 81 -18.08 1.72 5.32
N SER A 82 -18.37 0.43 5.55
CA SER A 82 -19.45 0.01 6.46
C SER A 82 -19.23 0.47 7.91
N PRO A 83 -18.01 0.40 8.48
CA PRO A 83 -17.77 0.90 9.84
C PRO A 83 -18.03 2.41 9.94
N THR A 84 -17.53 3.18 8.98
CA THR A 84 -17.71 4.65 8.93
C THR A 84 -19.18 5.01 8.75
N ALA A 85 -19.93 4.29 7.91
CA ALA A 85 -21.37 4.49 7.73
C ALA A 85 -22.18 4.16 8.99
N LYS A 86 -21.81 3.09 9.73
CA LYS A 86 -22.39 2.77 11.05
C LYS A 86 -22.15 3.91 12.05
N ASN A 87 -20.92 4.41 12.10
CA ASN A 87 -20.53 5.50 12.99
C ASN A 87 -21.29 6.79 12.67
N LEU A 88 -21.44 7.14 11.39
CA LEU A 88 -22.18 8.34 10.97
C LEU A 88 -23.67 8.22 11.22
N THR A 89 -24.25 7.03 11.04
CA THR A 89 -25.65 6.75 11.45
C THR A 89 -25.83 7.03 12.95
N LEU A 90 -24.90 6.56 13.79
CA LEU A 90 -24.95 6.81 15.23
C LEU A 90 -24.80 8.30 15.56
N LEU A 91 -23.88 9.01 14.88
CA LEU A 91 -23.66 10.44 15.08
C LEU A 91 -24.87 11.29 14.68
N LEU A 92 -25.58 10.92 13.61
CA LEU A 92 -26.81 11.60 13.20
C LEU A 92 -27.93 11.43 14.24
N ARG A 93 -28.12 10.21 14.73
CA ARG A 93 -29.07 9.92 15.82
C ARG A 93 -28.70 10.66 17.11
N TYR A 94 -27.40 10.78 17.41
CA TYR A 94 -26.93 11.59 18.53
C TYR A 94 -27.31 13.08 18.37
N ARG A 95 -27.15 13.66 17.18
CA ARG A 95 -27.47 15.07 16.93
C ARG A 95 -28.96 15.38 16.97
N GLU A 96 -29.80 14.40 16.66
CA GLU A 96 -31.26 14.48 16.81
C GLU A 96 -31.68 14.63 18.28
N ALA A 97 -30.99 13.94 19.18
CA ALA A 97 -31.28 13.93 20.62
C ALA A 97 -30.89 15.21 21.40
N ILE A 98 -30.23 16.18 20.77
CA ILE A 98 -29.81 17.43 21.42
C ILE A 98 -30.92 18.51 21.36
N ASP A 99 -32.05 18.25 20.69
CA ASP A 99 -33.26 19.08 20.84
C ASP A 99 -34.06 18.64 22.09
N PRO A 100 -34.21 19.48 23.12
CA PRO A 100 -34.57 19.07 24.49
C PRO A 100 -36.07 18.72 24.70
N VAL A 101 -36.82 18.38 23.65
CA VAL A 101 -38.29 18.23 23.71
C VAL A 101 -38.77 16.80 23.44
N GLU A 102 -37.91 15.87 23.01
CA GLU A 102 -38.35 14.49 22.74
C GLU A 102 -37.95 13.50 23.86
N GLU A 103 -38.97 12.93 24.52
CA GLU A 103 -38.83 11.77 25.41
C GLU A 103 -38.34 10.57 24.59
N GLY A 104 -37.06 10.20 24.76
CA GLY A 104 -36.37 9.18 23.96
C GLY A 104 -34.97 9.55 23.49
N ALA A 105 -34.50 10.77 23.83
CA ALA A 105 -33.18 11.29 23.49
C ALA A 105 -32.02 10.33 23.83
N PHE A 106 -31.20 10.02 22.82
CA PHE A 106 -29.91 9.34 22.98
C PHE A 106 -28.93 10.24 23.77
N VAL A 107 -28.57 9.83 24.99
CA VAL A 107 -27.56 10.50 25.80
C VAL A 107 -26.18 9.99 25.37
N PRO A 108 -25.26 10.85 24.87
CA PRO A 108 -23.91 10.42 24.53
C PRO A 108 -23.20 9.89 25.77
N THR A 109 -22.51 8.78 25.62
CA THR A 109 -21.65 8.26 26.70
C THR A 109 -20.52 9.24 26.96
N ASP A 110 -20.11 9.42 28.20
CA ASP A 110 -18.97 10.28 28.58
C ASP A 110 -17.73 10.04 27.71
N ARG A 111 -17.50 8.79 27.32
CA ARG A 111 -16.43 8.37 26.41
C ARG A 111 -16.49 9.04 25.03
N GLN A 112 -17.67 9.20 24.42
CA GLN A 112 -17.80 9.83 23.11
C GLN A 112 -17.51 11.34 23.15
N ILE A 113 -17.88 11.98 24.26
CA ILE A 113 -17.59 13.40 24.49
C ILE A 113 -16.07 13.58 24.68
N GLU A 114 -15.44 12.69 25.45
CA GLU A 114 -14.00 12.69 25.68
C GLU A 114 -13.22 12.46 24.39
N ASP A 115 -13.56 11.42 23.61
CA ASP A 115 -12.94 11.12 22.32
C ASP A 115 -12.95 12.33 21.37
N ARG A 116 -14.07 13.07 21.32
CA ARG A 116 -14.20 14.26 20.48
C ARG A 116 -13.33 15.42 20.95
N ARG A 117 -13.21 15.61 22.27
CA ARG A 117 -12.29 16.62 22.83
C ARG A 117 -10.85 16.25 22.50
N THR A 118 -10.49 14.98 22.67
CA THR A 118 -9.17 14.45 22.32
C THR A 118 -8.85 14.63 20.84
N TYR A 119 -9.80 14.34 19.96
CA TYR A 119 -9.61 14.53 18.51
C TYR A 119 -9.37 15.99 18.15
N LYS A 120 -10.17 16.90 18.71
CA LYS A 120 -10.00 18.34 18.49
C LYS A 120 -8.64 18.84 18.99
N LEU A 121 -8.25 18.40 20.19
CA LEU A 121 -6.95 18.75 20.77
C LEU A 121 -5.80 18.22 19.92
N ALA A 122 -5.90 16.99 19.43
CA ALA A 122 -4.91 16.38 18.56
C ALA A 122 -4.71 17.18 17.27
N LEU A 123 -5.82 17.56 16.60
CA LEU A 123 -5.76 18.41 15.41
C LEU A 123 -5.13 19.77 15.69
N GLU A 124 -5.46 20.38 16.83
CA GLU A 124 -4.86 21.65 17.25
C GLU A 124 -3.35 21.53 17.44
N TYR A 125 -2.89 20.47 18.11
CA TYR A 125 -1.47 20.20 18.31
C TYR A 125 -0.71 19.99 17.00
N ILE A 126 -1.30 19.30 16.04
CA ILE A 126 -0.67 18.96 14.76
C ILE A 126 -0.65 20.17 13.80
N THR A 127 -1.76 20.90 13.68
CA THR A 127 -1.95 21.88 12.59
C THR A 127 -1.50 23.29 12.93
N GLN A 128 -1.29 23.62 14.21
CA GLN A 128 -0.78 24.92 14.61
C GLN A 128 0.69 25.07 14.22
N ALA A 129 0.98 26.07 13.38
CA ALA A 129 2.32 26.32 12.84
C ALA A 129 3.37 26.58 13.93
N ASP A 130 2.98 27.24 15.03
CA ASP A 130 3.89 27.61 16.12
C ASP A 130 4.24 26.43 17.07
N ASN A 131 3.56 25.29 16.93
CA ASN A 131 3.82 24.15 17.80
C ASN A 131 5.14 23.47 17.44
N PRO A 132 6.06 23.26 18.41
CA PRO A 132 7.31 22.57 18.17
C PRO A 132 7.08 21.06 17.90
N PRO A 133 8.03 20.38 17.25
CA PRO A 133 7.94 18.97 16.88
C PRO A 133 7.45 18.02 18.00
N PRO A 134 7.90 18.15 19.26
CA PRO A 134 7.40 17.32 20.36
C PRO A 134 5.89 17.45 20.62
N ILE A 135 5.33 18.66 20.48
CA ILE A 135 3.89 18.89 20.68
C ILE A 135 3.09 18.29 19.52
N ARG A 136 3.55 18.47 18.28
CA ARG A 136 2.93 17.84 17.10
C ARG A 136 2.96 16.32 17.20
N SER A 137 4.09 15.74 17.63
CA SER A 137 4.21 14.31 17.91
C SER A 137 3.23 13.83 18.99
N GLU A 138 2.97 14.63 20.02
CA GLU A 138 1.97 14.29 21.03
C GLU A 138 0.56 14.32 20.45
N GLY A 139 0.26 15.28 19.57
CA GLY A 139 -0.99 15.28 18.80
C GLY A 139 -1.18 13.99 18.00
N LEU A 140 -0.13 13.49 17.34
CA LEU A 140 -0.18 12.20 16.64
C LEU A 140 -0.37 11.00 17.59
N ASN A 141 0.20 11.02 18.79
CA ASN A 141 -0.04 9.99 19.80
C ASN A 141 -1.51 9.97 20.24
N LEU A 142 -2.13 11.15 20.42
CA LEU A 142 -3.56 11.26 20.74
C LEU A 142 -4.42 10.67 19.60
N MET A 143 -4.10 10.98 18.34
CA MET A 143 -4.78 10.36 17.19
C MET A 143 -4.61 8.84 17.16
N SER A 144 -3.40 8.34 17.43
CA SER A 144 -3.12 6.91 17.53
C SER A 144 -3.98 6.23 18.60
N GLY A 145 -4.17 6.87 19.76
CA GLY A 145 -5.06 6.39 20.81
C GLY A 145 -6.53 6.28 20.37
N LEU A 146 -7.01 7.24 19.58
CA LEU A 146 -8.37 7.23 19.02
C LEU A 146 -8.57 6.12 17.99
N VAL A 147 -7.57 5.90 17.11
CA VAL A 147 -7.57 4.79 16.15
C VAL A 147 -7.58 3.45 16.89
N ALA A 148 -6.72 3.28 17.89
CA ALA A 148 -6.67 2.05 18.68
C ALA A 148 -7.99 1.75 19.40
N SER A 149 -8.72 2.79 19.81
CA SER A 149 -9.98 2.70 20.57
C SER A 149 -11.23 2.53 19.71
N ASP A 150 -11.10 2.43 18.37
CA ASP A 150 -12.22 2.38 17.42
C ASP A 150 -13.21 3.54 17.61
N SER A 151 -12.67 4.75 17.82
CA SER A 151 -13.52 5.90 18.07
C SER A 151 -14.38 6.25 16.86
N ALA A 152 -15.69 6.36 17.07
CA ALA A 152 -16.66 6.71 16.04
C ALA A 152 -16.50 8.15 15.51
N VAL A 153 -15.71 9.00 16.18
CA VAL A 153 -15.45 10.39 15.79
C VAL A 153 -14.32 10.49 14.76
N PHE A 154 -13.54 9.41 14.59
CA PHE A 154 -12.33 9.43 13.79
C PHE A 154 -12.62 9.42 12.29
N ASP A 155 -12.13 10.43 11.56
CA ASP A 155 -12.21 10.50 10.11
C ASP A 155 -10.95 9.88 9.46
N VAL A 156 -11.13 8.75 8.80
CA VAL A 156 -10.04 8.02 8.15
C VAL A 156 -9.45 8.82 6.99
N GLN A 157 -10.29 9.32 6.08
CA GLN A 157 -9.83 9.98 4.86
C GLN A 157 -9.14 11.31 5.16
N ALA A 158 -9.73 12.14 6.02
CA ALA A 158 -9.11 13.39 6.43
C ALA A 158 -7.77 13.15 7.16
N THR A 159 -7.67 12.06 7.93
CA THR A 159 -6.41 11.70 8.58
C THR A 159 -5.36 11.25 7.58
N LEU A 160 -5.71 10.41 6.60
CA LEU A 160 -4.76 9.97 5.57
C LEU A 160 -4.15 11.18 4.83
N VAL A 161 -4.97 12.14 4.43
CA VAL A 161 -4.51 13.39 3.79
C VAL A 161 -3.60 14.20 4.72
N LEU A 162 -3.97 14.34 6.00
CA LEU A 162 -3.13 15.04 6.98
C LEU A 162 -1.77 14.36 7.15
N LEU A 163 -1.75 13.02 7.29
CA LEU A 163 -0.51 12.27 7.42
C LEU A 163 0.36 12.37 6.17
N SER A 164 -0.23 12.34 4.98
CA SER A 164 0.48 12.57 3.73
C SER A 164 1.12 13.97 3.70
N SER A 165 0.40 15.02 4.11
CA SER A 165 0.98 16.37 4.20
C SER A 165 2.16 16.44 5.17
N LEU A 166 2.06 15.79 6.33
CA LEU A 166 3.14 15.76 7.33
C LEU A 166 4.36 14.97 6.84
N LEU A 167 4.16 13.92 6.04
CA LEU A 167 5.27 13.12 5.50
C LEU A 167 5.99 13.85 4.34
N GLN A 168 5.26 14.68 3.59
CA GLN A 168 5.82 15.58 2.59
C GLN A 168 6.66 16.68 3.26
N ASP A 169 6.22 17.18 4.42
CA ASP A 169 7.00 18.12 5.21
C ASP A 169 8.31 17.48 5.70
N SER A 170 9.43 18.20 5.56
CA SER A 170 10.77 17.70 5.90
C SER A 170 11.08 17.76 7.39
N GLU A 171 10.22 17.18 8.23
CA GLU A 171 10.40 17.18 9.69
C GLU A 171 10.63 15.75 10.23
N ASP A 172 11.89 15.30 10.21
CA ASP A 172 12.31 13.94 10.58
C ASP A 172 11.83 13.48 11.96
N PHE A 173 11.68 14.41 12.91
CA PHE A 173 11.21 14.12 14.25
C PHE A 173 9.80 13.49 14.28
N ILE A 174 8.97 13.87 13.30
CA ILE A 174 7.55 13.49 13.24
C ILE A 174 7.33 12.30 12.30
N ASN A 175 8.18 12.13 11.28
CA ASN A 175 8.06 11.08 10.26
C ASN A 175 7.83 9.68 10.84
N LEU A 176 8.63 9.26 11.82
CA LEU A 176 8.48 7.93 12.43
C LEU A 176 7.11 7.75 13.10
N ARG A 177 6.54 8.81 13.68
CA ARG A 177 5.20 8.78 14.30
C ARG A 177 4.10 8.73 13.25
N VAL A 178 4.26 9.47 12.16
CA VAL A 178 3.34 9.44 11.00
C VAL A 178 3.30 8.04 10.39
N VAL A 179 4.46 7.43 10.13
CA VAL A 179 4.54 6.06 9.59
C VAL A 179 3.91 5.04 10.53
N LYS A 180 4.12 5.17 11.85
CA LYS A 180 3.44 4.33 12.85
C LYS A 180 1.91 4.49 12.82
N LEU A 181 1.40 5.68 12.57
CA LEU A 181 -0.05 5.88 12.46
C LEU A 181 -0.60 5.30 11.15
N PHE A 182 0.12 5.43 10.03
CA PHE A 182 -0.23 4.74 8.79
C PHE A 182 -0.29 3.21 8.97
N THR A 183 0.69 2.59 9.63
CA THR A 183 0.68 1.13 9.88
C THR A 183 -0.50 0.69 10.76
N GLN A 184 -0.90 1.50 11.74
CA GLN A 184 -2.11 1.24 12.53
C GLN A 184 -3.39 1.37 11.69
N LEU A 185 -3.48 2.41 10.86
CA LEU A 185 -4.62 2.61 9.96
C LEU A 185 -4.74 1.48 8.95
N ALA A 186 -3.64 1.02 8.36
CA ALA A 186 -3.63 -0.09 7.41
C ALA A 186 -4.19 -1.38 8.01
N SER A 187 -4.05 -1.60 9.31
CA SER A 187 -4.61 -2.79 9.97
C SER A 187 -6.15 -2.82 9.96
N LYS A 188 -6.80 -1.66 9.79
CA LYS A 188 -8.27 -1.49 9.77
C LYS A 188 -8.81 -1.09 8.41
N HIS A 189 -8.04 -0.25 7.71
CA HIS A 189 -8.34 0.37 6.42
C HIS A 189 -7.20 0.11 5.41
N PRO A 190 -6.91 -1.16 5.09
CA PRO A 190 -5.76 -1.55 4.27
C PRO A 190 -5.82 -0.93 2.87
N LYS A 191 -6.99 -0.88 2.23
CA LYS A 191 -7.13 -0.42 0.85
C LYS A 191 -6.91 1.09 0.77
N ALA A 192 -7.60 1.85 1.61
CA ALA A 192 -7.46 3.31 1.63
C ALA A 192 -6.03 3.74 1.99
N THR A 193 -5.43 3.09 3.00
CA THR A 193 -4.08 3.44 3.45
C THR A 193 -3.00 3.13 2.41
N THR A 194 -3.06 1.94 1.80
CA THR A 194 -2.07 1.55 0.77
C THR A 194 -2.23 2.40 -0.48
N GLN A 195 -3.46 2.71 -0.88
CA GLN A 195 -3.74 3.57 -2.03
C GLN A 195 -3.19 4.98 -1.85
N GLU A 196 -3.42 5.62 -0.69
CA GLU A 196 -2.87 6.94 -0.39
C GLU A 196 -1.33 6.93 -0.51
N LEU A 197 -0.65 5.98 0.13
CA LEU A 197 0.81 5.88 0.07
C LEU A 197 1.33 5.60 -1.35
N LEU A 198 0.65 4.74 -2.11
CA LEU A 198 1.01 4.40 -3.49
C LEU A 198 0.86 5.59 -4.43
N GLU A 199 -0.18 6.41 -4.28
CA GLU A 199 -0.43 7.56 -5.13
C GLU A 199 0.68 8.61 -4.99
N HIS A 200 1.13 8.89 -3.76
CA HIS A 200 2.27 9.77 -3.50
C HIS A 200 3.62 9.15 -3.86
N TYR A 201 3.77 7.84 -3.73
CA TYR A 201 4.99 7.13 -4.15
C TYR A 201 5.15 7.14 -5.69
N LEU A 202 4.08 6.82 -6.41
CA LEU A 202 4.03 6.86 -7.86
C LEU A 202 4.24 8.28 -8.37
N ASP A 203 3.56 9.25 -7.74
CA ASP A 203 3.56 10.67 -8.11
C ASP A 203 3.43 10.83 -9.62
N ALA A 204 2.23 10.54 -10.14
CA ALA A 204 1.99 10.49 -11.58
C ALA A 204 2.34 11.81 -12.31
N LYS A 205 2.42 12.94 -11.60
CA LYS A 205 2.78 14.23 -12.18
C LYS A 205 4.26 14.58 -11.99
N GLU A 206 5.03 13.74 -11.32
CA GLU A 206 6.46 13.95 -10.97
C GLU A 206 6.69 15.34 -10.36
N THR A 207 5.79 15.71 -9.43
CA THR A 207 5.78 17.01 -8.75
C THR A 207 6.63 17.03 -7.49
N SER A 208 6.81 15.86 -6.87
CA SER A 208 7.54 15.65 -5.63
C SER A 208 9.00 15.33 -5.91
N THR A 209 9.86 15.67 -4.95
CA THR A 209 11.27 15.28 -5.01
C THR A 209 11.42 13.77 -4.79
N THR A 210 12.54 13.21 -5.25
CA THR A 210 12.88 11.80 -5.00
C THR A 210 12.87 11.47 -3.50
N ASP A 211 13.33 12.38 -2.64
CA ASP A 211 13.39 12.16 -1.19
C ASP A 211 11.99 12.00 -0.58
N VAL A 212 11.05 12.87 -0.96
CA VAL A 212 9.66 12.78 -0.52
C VAL A 212 9.04 11.46 -0.97
N ARG A 213 9.20 11.10 -2.25
CA ARG A 213 8.69 9.82 -2.78
C ARG A 213 9.31 8.62 -2.05
N LEU A 214 10.61 8.65 -1.74
CA LEU A 214 11.27 7.59 -0.98
C LEU A 214 10.71 7.44 0.45
N ARG A 215 10.31 8.53 1.13
CA ARG A 215 9.65 8.45 2.45
C ARG A 215 8.30 7.75 2.38
N PHE A 216 7.51 8.03 1.34
CA PHE A 216 6.28 7.27 1.08
C PHE A 216 6.58 5.79 0.79
N GLY A 217 7.69 5.50 0.12
CA GLY A 217 8.19 4.14 -0.09
C GLY A 217 8.53 3.43 1.21
N GLU A 218 9.22 4.10 2.14
CA GLU A 218 9.53 3.56 3.47
C GLU A 218 8.25 3.28 4.28
N ALA A 219 7.30 4.22 4.26
CA ALA A 219 6.00 4.03 4.90
C ALA A 219 5.25 2.83 4.31
N LEU A 220 5.31 2.67 2.99
CA LEU A 220 4.67 1.57 2.26
C LEU A 220 5.25 0.22 2.64
N VAL A 221 6.58 0.08 2.79
CA VAL A 221 7.21 -1.16 3.29
C VAL A 221 6.64 -1.54 4.65
N GLN A 222 6.65 -0.61 5.60
CA GLN A 222 6.19 -0.88 6.96
C GLN A 222 4.69 -1.24 6.99
N VAL A 223 3.88 -0.64 6.10
CA VAL A 223 2.48 -1.00 5.95
C VAL A 223 2.33 -2.42 5.39
N ILE A 224 3.07 -2.79 4.34
CA ILE A 224 3.03 -4.14 3.77
C ILE A 224 3.42 -5.18 4.82
N GLU A 225 4.56 -4.99 5.49
CA GLU A 225 5.04 -5.89 6.56
C GLU A 225 4.01 -6.02 7.69
N ARG A 226 3.34 -4.92 8.05
CA ARG A 226 2.29 -4.91 9.08
C ARG A 226 1.05 -5.69 8.66
N LEU A 227 0.67 -5.65 7.38
CA LEU A 227 -0.46 -6.41 6.86
C LEU A 227 -0.21 -7.91 6.94
N GLY A 228 1.04 -8.36 6.81
CA GLY A 228 1.39 -9.77 6.93
C GLY A 228 0.58 -10.64 5.96
N GLU A 229 -0.04 -11.71 6.47
CA GLU A 229 -0.88 -12.60 5.67
C GLU A 229 -2.14 -11.95 5.08
N THR A 230 -2.55 -10.77 5.58
CA THR A 230 -3.69 -10.04 5.02
C THR A 230 -3.33 -9.25 3.76
N PHE A 231 -2.04 -9.12 3.44
CA PHE A 231 -1.56 -8.57 2.18
C PHE A 231 -1.89 -9.53 1.03
N THR A 232 -3.11 -9.43 0.50
CA THR A 232 -3.69 -10.34 -0.51
C THR A 232 -4.67 -9.59 -1.43
N GLY A 233 -5.08 -10.25 -2.51
CA GLY A 233 -6.15 -9.77 -3.37
C GLY A 233 -5.81 -8.46 -4.07
N ASP A 234 -6.79 -7.57 -4.21
CA ASP A 234 -6.63 -6.33 -4.97
C ASP A 234 -5.57 -5.39 -4.39
N VAL A 235 -5.39 -5.39 -3.06
CA VAL A 235 -4.35 -4.58 -2.40
C VAL A 235 -2.96 -5.05 -2.82
N ALA A 236 -2.68 -6.35 -2.71
CA ALA A 236 -1.39 -6.90 -3.08
C ALA A 236 -1.12 -6.81 -4.59
N ARG A 237 -2.14 -7.03 -5.42
CA ARG A 237 -2.07 -6.90 -6.87
C ARG A 237 -1.70 -5.46 -7.28
N ARG A 238 -2.46 -4.46 -6.83
CA ARG A 238 -2.26 -3.06 -7.22
C ARG A 238 -0.92 -2.50 -6.73
N VAL A 239 -0.52 -2.83 -5.50
CA VAL A 239 0.81 -2.48 -4.98
C VAL A 239 1.89 -3.04 -5.89
N SER A 240 1.80 -4.33 -6.20
CA SER A 240 2.79 -5.03 -7.02
C SER A 240 2.89 -4.49 -8.44
N GLU A 241 1.75 -4.24 -9.10
CA GLU A 241 1.70 -3.66 -10.46
C GLU A 241 2.38 -2.29 -10.51
N ILE A 242 2.08 -1.41 -9.55
CA ILE A 242 2.69 -0.08 -9.48
C ILE A 242 4.20 -0.17 -9.22
N LEU A 243 4.63 -1.03 -8.30
CA LEU A 243 6.05 -1.23 -8.00
C LEU A 243 6.82 -1.76 -9.22
N LEU A 244 6.27 -2.76 -9.93
CA LEU A 244 6.88 -3.33 -11.13
C LEU A 244 6.87 -2.34 -12.30
N SER A 245 5.83 -1.52 -12.42
CA SER A 245 5.76 -0.41 -13.38
C SER A 245 6.90 0.59 -13.13
N ILE A 246 7.05 1.08 -11.90
CA ILE A 246 8.14 2.02 -11.52
C ILE A 246 9.51 1.38 -11.77
N ALA A 247 9.73 0.15 -11.30
CA ALA A 247 11.00 -0.56 -11.48
C ALA A 247 11.33 -0.79 -12.98
N GLY A 248 10.31 -1.02 -13.80
CA GLY A 248 10.40 -1.28 -15.23
C GLY A 248 10.72 -0.05 -16.11
N ARG A 249 10.49 1.17 -15.61
CA ARG A 249 10.70 2.44 -16.36
C ARG A 249 12.18 2.72 -16.64
N ARG A 250 12.69 2.22 -17.77
CA ARG A 250 14.09 2.40 -18.18
C ARG A 250 14.35 3.76 -18.83
N GLY A 251 15.59 4.25 -18.65
CA GLY A 251 16.28 5.22 -19.52
C GLY A 251 15.75 5.32 -20.95
N HIS A 252 15.41 6.52 -21.46
CA HIS A 252 14.95 6.79 -22.84
C HIS A 252 15.73 5.96 -23.88
N ARG A 253 15.00 5.20 -24.71
CA ARG A 253 15.56 4.27 -25.71
C ARG A 253 15.16 4.72 -27.13
N PRO A 254 15.89 5.66 -27.75
CA PRO A 254 15.54 6.16 -29.08
C PRO A 254 15.51 5.07 -30.16
N LYS A 255 16.33 4.01 -30.02
CA LYS A 255 16.36 2.88 -30.98
C LYS A 255 15.21 1.89 -30.80
N THR A 256 14.76 1.67 -29.56
CA THR A 256 13.66 0.76 -29.27
C THR A 256 12.33 1.44 -29.56
N GLU A 257 12.17 2.72 -29.17
CA GLU A 257 11.04 3.56 -29.54
C GLU A 257 10.90 3.66 -31.07
N ALA A 258 11.98 3.89 -31.81
CA ALA A 258 11.93 3.93 -33.28
C ALA A 258 11.57 2.58 -33.91
N LYS A 259 12.04 1.46 -33.33
CA LYS A 259 11.72 0.11 -33.81
C LYS A 259 10.24 -0.22 -33.54
N GLN A 260 9.75 0.05 -32.34
CA GLN A 260 8.36 -0.18 -31.94
C GLN A 260 7.41 0.75 -32.68
N ALA A 261 7.74 2.04 -32.86
CA ALA A 261 6.94 2.95 -33.67
C ALA A 261 6.85 2.49 -35.14
N ARG A 262 7.92 1.87 -35.67
CA ARG A 262 7.90 1.26 -37.00
C ARG A 262 7.01 0.01 -37.04
N GLU A 263 7.04 -0.79 -35.97
CA GLU A 263 6.28 -2.03 -35.83
C GLU A 263 4.78 -1.76 -35.62
N GLN A 264 4.41 -0.79 -34.77
CA GLN A 264 3.06 -0.26 -34.63
C GLN A 264 2.55 0.36 -35.94
N ARG A 265 3.38 1.12 -36.67
CA ARG A 265 2.99 1.62 -38.00
C ARG A 265 2.71 0.47 -38.97
N LEU A 266 3.53 -0.59 -38.94
CA LEU A 266 3.32 -1.79 -39.75
C LEU A 266 2.06 -2.54 -39.34
N GLN A 267 1.78 -2.68 -38.04
CA GLN A 267 0.55 -3.30 -37.53
C GLN A 267 -0.68 -2.46 -37.90
N ASN A 268 -0.65 -1.14 -37.73
CA ASN A 268 -1.74 -0.25 -38.14
C ASN A 268 -1.95 -0.30 -39.66
N MET A 269 -0.88 -0.38 -40.46
CA MET A 269 -0.99 -0.55 -41.92
C MET A 269 -1.60 -1.91 -42.27
N LYS A 270 -1.21 -2.99 -41.58
CA LYS A 270 -1.80 -4.32 -41.77
C LYS A 270 -3.27 -4.37 -41.34
N LYS A 271 -3.61 -3.76 -40.20
CA LYS A 271 -4.98 -3.66 -39.68
C LYS A 271 -5.86 -2.89 -40.65
N LYS A 272 -5.39 -1.73 -41.12
CA LYS A 272 -6.08 -0.93 -42.14
C LYS A 272 -6.26 -1.68 -43.47
N GLN A 273 -5.23 -2.41 -43.93
CA GLN A 273 -5.35 -3.26 -45.12
C GLN A 273 -6.34 -4.42 -44.92
N ALA A 274 -6.41 -4.98 -43.72
CA ALA A 274 -7.38 -6.02 -43.39
C ALA A 274 -8.81 -5.46 -43.32
N GLU A 275 -9.01 -4.29 -42.73
CA GLU A 275 -10.29 -3.55 -42.72
C GLU A 275 -10.75 -3.20 -44.14
N ASP A 276 -9.84 -2.70 -44.99
CA ASP A 276 -10.11 -2.36 -46.39
C ASP A 276 -10.45 -3.62 -47.23
N ALA A 277 -9.81 -4.76 -46.96
CA ALA A 277 -10.07 -6.03 -47.65
C ALA A 277 -11.36 -6.72 -47.17
N TRP A 278 -11.72 -6.52 -45.89
CA TRP A 278 -12.92 -7.08 -45.28
C TRP A 278 -14.17 -6.22 -45.52
N GLY A 279 -13.99 -4.93 -45.85
CA GLY A 279 -15.08 -3.99 -46.13
C GLY A 279 -15.76 -3.45 -44.87
N GLY A 280 -15.03 -3.39 -43.75
CA GLY A 280 -15.52 -2.95 -42.44
C GLY A 280 -14.57 -3.37 -41.32
N ASP A 281 -14.98 -3.17 -40.06
CA ASP A 281 -14.22 -3.66 -38.90
C ASP A 281 -14.04 -5.18 -39.00
N VAL A 282 -12.79 -5.63 -38.98
CA VAL A 282 -12.44 -7.05 -38.96
C VAL A 282 -12.81 -7.58 -37.57
N PRO A 283 -13.66 -8.63 -37.47
CA PRO A 283 -13.95 -9.27 -36.20
C PRO A 283 -12.66 -9.69 -35.49
N ASP A 284 -12.51 -9.28 -34.24
CA ASP A 284 -11.33 -9.62 -33.45
C ASP A 284 -11.40 -11.10 -33.05
N LEU A 285 -10.49 -11.92 -33.57
CA LEU A 285 -10.41 -13.35 -33.25
C LEU A 285 -9.76 -13.60 -31.88
N SER A 286 -9.51 -12.55 -31.09
CA SER A 286 -9.08 -12.66 -29.68
C SER A 286 -10.18 -13.21 -28.74
N ASP A 287 -11.42 -13.32 -29.23
CA ASP A 287 -12.55 -13.93 -28.51
C ASP A 287 -12.41 -15.45 -28.31
N ASP A 288 -11.40 -16.09 -28.91
CA ASP A 288 -11.06 -17.51 -28.67
C ASP A 288 -10.15 -17.73 -27.44
N LEU A 289 -9.69 -16.66 -26.79
CA LEU A 289 -8.91 -16.74 -25.55
C LEU A 289 -9.84 -16.97 -24.36
N THR A 290 -9.44 -17.83 -23.44
CA THR A 290 -10.18 -18.00 -22.18
C THR A 290 -10.21 -16.68 -21.40
N GLU A 291 -11.25 -16.43 -20.61
CA GLU A 291 -11.37 -15.21 -19.78
C GLU A 291 -10.11 -14.99 -18.90
N GLU A 292 -9.45 -16.09 -18.49
CA GLU A 292 -8.21 -16.07 -17.72
C GLU A 292 -6.99 -15.60 -18.53
N GLU A 293 -6.91 -15.97 -19.81
CA GLU A 293 -5.85 -15.53 -20.73
C GLU A 293 -6.05 -14.08 -21.17
N GLN A 294 -7.30 -13.64 -21.31
CA GLN A 294 -7.63 -12.23 -21.57
C GLN A 294 -7.22 -11.34 -20.40
N ALA A 295 -7.57 -11.73 -19.16
CA ALA A 295 -7.15 -11.00 -17.97
C ALA A 295 -5.62 -10.95 -17.80
N LYS A 296 -4.92 -12.07 -18.08
CA LYS A 296 -3.45 -12.10 -18.08
C LYS A 296 -2.85 -11.18 -19.13
N ASN A 297 -3.38 -11.21 -20.35
CA ASN A 297 -2.92 -10.34 -21.42
C ASN A 297 -3.21 -8.86 -21.12
N GLU A 298 -4.33 -8.53 -20.47
CA GLU A 298 -4.65 -7.17 -20.05
C GLU A 298 -3.69 -6.67 -18.96
N ILE A 299 -3.41 -7.47 -17.94
CA ILE A 299 -2.42 -7.14 -16.90
C ILE A 299 -1.04 -6.95 -17.53
N LEU A 300 -0.61 -7.87 -18.41
CA LEU A 300 0.65 -7.74 -19.13
C LEU A 300 0.68 -6.48 -20.01
N THR A 301 -0.43 -6.14 -20.67
CA THR A 301 -0.52 -4.95 -21.52
C THR A 301 -0.47 -3.68 -20.68
N GLN A 302 -1.17 -3.59 -19.56
CA GLN A 302 -1.10 -2.44 -18.64
C GLN A 302 0.30 -2.26 -18.04
N ILE A 303 0.97 -3.35 -17.70
CA ILE A 303 2.35 -3.33 -17.18
C ILE A 303 3.33 -2.90 -18.28
N VAL A 304 3.18 -3.42 -19.50
CA VAL A 304 4.01 -3.07 -20.66
C VAL A 304 3.77 -1.62 -21.11
N GLU A 305 2.53 -1.15 -21.14
CA GLU A 305 2.20 0.26 -21.39
C GLU A 305 2.78 1.18 -20.31
N GLY A 306 2.80 0.72 -19.04
CA GLY A 306 3.52 1.36 -17.95
C GLY A 306 5.03 1.46 -18.19
N TRP A 307 5.63 0.45 -18.84
CA TRP A 307 7.03 0.47 -19.31
C TRP A 307 7.25 1.41 -20.51
N GLU A 308 6.21 1.72 -21.27
CA GLU A 308 6.21 2.59 -22.45
C GLU A 308 5.80 4.05 -22.14
N SER A 309 5.68 4.41 -20.86
CA SER A 309 5.23 5.75 -20.48
C SER A 309 6.03 6.84 -21.22
N LYS A 310 5.35 7.80 -21.85
CA LYS A 310 5.96 9.00 -22.48
C LYS A 310 6.72 9.88 -21.49
N ARG A 311 6.66 9.55 -20.20
CA ARG A 311 7.40 10.19 -19.13
C ARG A 311 8.82 9.66 -19.19
N GLY A 312 9.82 10.52 -18.99
CA GLY A 312 11.22 10.17 -19.16
C GLY A 312 11.70 9.00 -18.29
N SER A 313 13.01 8.78 -18.29
CA SER A 313 13.63 7.76 -17.44
C SER A 313 13.41 8.05 -15.96
N GLU A 314 12.87 7.07 -15.24
CA GLU A 314 12.71 7.17 -13.78
C GLU A 314 14.08 7.16 -13.07
N ASP A 315 14.20 7.87 -11.95
CA ASP A 315 15.41 7.88 -11.12
C ASP A 315 15.77 6.44 -10.70
N VAL A 316 17.03 6.04 -10.89
CA VAL A 316 17.51 4.69 -10.56
C VAL A 316 17.25 4.35 -9.09
N ARG A 317 17.26 5.35 -8.18
CA ARG A 317 16.92 5.17 -6.76
C ARG A 317 15.45 4.82 -6.54
N MET A 318 14.54 5.44 -7.27
CA MET A 318 13.10 5.09 -7.22
C MET A 318 12.88 3.67 -7.73
N ARG A 319 13.52 3.32 -8.85
CA ARG A 319 13.44 1.96 -9.43
C ARG A 319 14.00 0.89 -8.48
N ALA A 320 15.15 1.18 -7.86
CA ALA A 320 15.77 0.29 -6.88
C ALA A 320 14.91 0.16 -5.61
N SER A 321 14.35 1.27 -5.12
CA SER A 321 13.40 1.28 -4.01
C SER A 321 12.18 0.42 -4.33
N ALA A 322 11.58 0.57 -5.51
CA ALA A 322 10.39 -0.19 -5.89
C ALA A 322 10.64 -1.71 -5.90
N LEU A 323 11.79 -2.16 -6.40
CA LEU A 323 12.21 -3.56 -6.32
C LEU A 323 12.41 -4.02 -4.86
N SER A 324 13.02 -3.19 -4.02
CA SER A 324 13.20 -3.52 -2.59
C SER A 324 11.86 -3.64 -1.86
N ILE A 325 10.90 -2.73 -2.11
CA ILE A 325 9.54 -2.80 -1.55
C ILE A 325 8.83 -4.07 -2.04
N PHE A 326 8.95 -4.39 -3.33
CA PHE A 326 8.36 -5.60 -3.89
C PHE A 326 8.95 -6.87 -3.26
N SER A 327 10.27 -6.89 -3.03
CA SER A 327 10.93 -7.99 -2.31
C SER A 327 10.37 -8.17 -0.89
N ALA A 328 10.13 -7.08 -0.15
CA ALA A 328 9.49 -7.16 1.15
C ALA A 328 8.06 -7.70 1.06
N GLY A 329 7.31 -7.34 0.02
CA GLY A 329 5.99 -7.91 -0.29
C GLY A 329 6.02 -9.43 -0.55
N LEU A 330 7.02 -9.92 -1.29
CA LEU A 330 7.22 -11.36 -1.51
C LEU A 330 7.46 -12.10 -0.19
N GLU A 331 8.36 -11.59 0.65
CA GLU A 331 8.68 -12.18 1.95
C GLU A 331 7.48 -12.11 2.92
N THR A 332 6.65 -11.07 2.82
CA THR A 332 5.45 -10.89 3.63
C THR A 332 4.37 -11.90 3.28
N ASN A 333 3.97 -11.98 2.01
CA ASN A 333 2.94 -12.91 1.56
C ASN A 333 2.98 -13.15 0.04
N ILE A 334 3.93 -13.96 -0.42
CA ILE A 334 4.05 -14.37 -1.82
C ILE A 334 2.74 -14.93 -2.42
N SER A 335 1.94 -15.66 -1.64
CA SER A 335 0.68 -16.22 -2.14
C SER A 335 -0.40 -15.17 -2.38
N GLY A 336 -0.32 -14.02 -1.69
CA GLY A 336 -1.25 -12.91 -1.86
C GLY A 336 -1.01 -12.09 -3.12
N ILE A 337 0.23 -12.08 -3.62
CA ILE A 337 0.63 -11.40 -4.86
C ILE A 337 0.18 -12.20 -6.10
N GLY A 338 0.37 -13.53 -6.04
CA GLY A 338 -0.01 -14.44 -7.12
C GLY A 338 1.11 -14.71 -8.15
N PRO A 339 1.00 -15.82 -8.91
CA PRO A 339 2.08 -16.35 -9.75
C PRO A 339 2.50 -15.42 -10.89
N ASP A 340 1.54 -14.76 -11.54
CA ASP A 340 1.80 -13.98 -12.76
C ASP A 340 2.72 -12.79 -12.47
N LEU A 341 2.41 -12.01 -11.43
CA LEU A 341 3.21 -10.86 -11.02
C LEU A 341 4.59 -11.27 -10.52
N VAL A 342 4.71 -12.43 -9.84
CA VAL A 342 6.00 -12.97 -9.41
C VAL A 342 6.85 -13.36 -10.62
N SER A 343 6.27 -13.99 -11.64
CA SER A 343 6.98 -14.33 -12.88
C SER A 343 7.49 -13.07 -13.59
N ILE A 344 6.62 -12.07 -13.75
CA ILE A 344 6.97 -10.78 -14.38
C ILE A 344 8.11 -10.11 -13.61
N ALA A 345 8.08 -10.15 -12.27
CA ALA A 345 9.12 -9.58 -11.45
C ALA A 345 10.48 -10.27 -11.65
N VAL A 346 10.51 -11.61 -11.69
CA VAL A 346 11.74 -12.38 -11.94
C VAL A 346 12.30 -12.07 -13.32
N ASP A 347 11.46 -12.02 -14.36
CA ASP A 347 11.87 -11.65 -15.71
C ASP A 347 12.41 -10.22 -15.77
N LEU A 348 11.77 -9.28 -15.08
CA LEU A 348 12.26 -7.91 -14.94
C LEU A 348 13.66 -7.89 -14.29
N CYS A 349 13.86 -8.63 -13.21
CA CYS A 349 15.15 -8.72 -12.52
C CYS A 349 16.25 -9.29 -13.41
N ILE A 350 15.99 -10.38 -14.12
CA ILE A 350 16.94 -10.96 -15.10
C ILE A 350 17.30 -9.92 -16.16
N ASN A 351 16.31 -9.21 -16.70
CA ASN A 351 16.52 -8.18 -17.71
C ASN A 351 17.30 -6.97 -17.17
N VAL A 352 17.15 -6.61 -15.88
CA VAL A 352 17.96 -5.55 -15.24
C VAL A 352 19.42 -6.00 -15.16
N LEU A 353 19.67 -7.22 -14.68
CA LEU A 353 21.01 -7.78 -14.54
C LEU A 353 21.73 -7.91 -15.90
N ALA A 354 21.01 -8.30 -16.94
CA ALA A 354 21.58 -8.50 -18.27
C ALA A 354 21.92 -7.16 -18.96
N LEU A 355 21.06 -6.15 -18.85
CA LEU A 355 21.07 -4.96 -19.71
C LEU A 355 21.59 -3.68 -19.03
N GLU A 356 21.54 -3.57 -17.71
CA GLU A 356 21.85 -2.34 -16.99
C GLU A 356 23.23 -2.40 -16.31
N ARG A 357 24.28 -2.66 -17.09
CA ARG A 357 25.65 -2.93 -16.60
C ARG A 357 26.48 -1.69 -16.22
N GLU A 358 25.92 -0.49 -16.38
CA GLU A 358 26.57 0.77 -16.04
C GLU A 358 26.87 0.85 -14.54
N ILE A 359 27.98 1.49 -14.14
CA ILE A 359 28.40 1.58 -12.73
C ILE A 359 27.33 2.28 -11.88
N GLU A 360 26.74 3.36 -12.40
CA GLU A 360 25.68 4.14 -11.75
C GLU A 360 24.40 3.32 -11.48
N LYS A 361 24.20 2.24 -12.24
CA LYS A 361 23.06 1.32 -12.10
C LYS A 361 23.35 0.14 -11.17
N GLY A 362 24.44 0.18 -10.40
CA GLY A 362 24.76 -0.85 -9.40
C GLY A 362 23.64 -1.04 -8.37
N ILE A 363 23.00 0.06 -7.92
CA ILE A 363 21.93 0.00 -6.92
C ILE A 363 20.70 -0.80 -7.40
N ILE A 364 20.28 -0.65 -8.66
CA ILE A 364 19.11 -1.38 -9.18
C ILE A 364 19.46 -2.85 -9.45
N ARG A 365 20.69 -3.16 -9.87
CA ARG A 365 21.17 -4.54 -9.99
C ARG A 365 21.21 -5.25 -8.63
N ARG A 366 21.65 -4.56 -7.57
CA ARG A 366 21.58 -5.09 -6.19
C ARG A 366 20.14 -5.39 -5.78
N SER A 367 19.22 -4.44 -5.96
CA SER A 367 17.81 -4.67 -5.64
C SER A 367 17.19 -5.81 -6.46
N ALA A 368 17.56 -5.95 -7.74
CA ALA A 368 17.10 -7.07 -8.58
C ALA A 368 17.57 -8.44 -8.04
N ILE A 369 18.81 -8.54 -7.56
CA ILE A 369 19.29 -9.76 -6.89
C ILE A 369 18.53 -10.02 -5.59
N LEU A 370 18.25 -8.97 -4.81
CA LEU A 370 17.49 -9.10 -3.56
C LEU A 370 16.05 -9.56 -3.80
N VAL A 371 15.39 -9.16 -4.89
CA VAL A 371 14.08 -9.70 -5.26
C VAL A 371 14.15 -11.20 -5.53
N VAL A 372 15.17 -11.66 -6.25
CA VAL A 372 15.38 -13.11 -6.47
C VAL A 372 15.61 -13.84 -5.14
N LEU A 373 16.39 -13.24 -4.23
CA LEU A 373 16.59 -13.79 -2.88
C LEU A 373 15.29 -13.85 -2.08
N GLY A 374 14.52 -12.76 -2.07
CA GLY A 374 13.24 -12.66 -1.37
C GLY A 374 12.23 -13.68 -1.90
N PHE A 375 12.21 -13.91 -3.22
CA PHE A 375 11.43 -14.99 -3.83
C PHE A 375 11.83 -16.37 -3.30
N VAL A 376 13.13 -16.70 -3.28
CA VAL A 376 13.62 -17.99 -2.77
C VAL A 376 13.30 -18.17 -1.29
N LYS A 377 13.51 -17.14 -0.47
CA LYS A 377 13.15 -17.16 0.96
C LYS A 377 11.65 -17.37 1.17
N ALA A 378 10.81 -16.71 0.39
CA ALA A 378 9.36 -16.85 0.49
C ALA A 378 8.90 -18.27 0.09
N LEU A 379 9.52 -18.89 -0.92
CA LEU A 379 9.27 -20.30 -1.26
C LEU A 379 9.69 -21.25 -0.15
N ASP A 380 10.86 -21.01 0.47
CA ASP A 380 11.34 -21.82 1.58
C ASP A 380 10.43 -21.69 2.81
N ALA A 381 10.05 -20.47 3.19
CA ALA A 381 9.14 -20.19 4.29
C ALA A 381 7.76 -20.83 4.08
N ALA A 382 7.22 -20.77 2.86
CA ALA A 382 5.96 -21.44 2.51
C ALA A 382 6.09 -22.96 2.63
N LYS A 383 7.21 -23.54 2.21
CA LYS A 383 7.47 -24.97 2.34
C LYS A 383 7.58 -25.40 3.81
N GLN A 384 8.34 -24.66 4.63
CA GLN A 384 8.53 -24.93 6.05
C GLN A 384 7.22 -24.85 6.84
N SER A 385 6.35 -23.90 6.48
CA SER A 385 5.00 -23.77 7.04
C SER A 385 3.97 -24.77 6.48
N GLY A 386 4.35 -25.62 5.53
CA GLY A 386 3.46 -26.58 4.87
C GLY A 386 2.42 -25.94 3.94
N ARG A 387 2.57 -24.65 3.61
CA ARG A 387 1.68 -23.90 2.73
C ARG A 387 1.93 -24.26 1.27
N ARG A 388 0.91 -24.75 0.57
CA ARG A 388 0.98 -25.00 -0.87
C ARG A 388 0.70 -23.72 -1.63
N LEU A 389 1.72 -23.15 -2.26
CA LEU A 389 1.59 -21.94 -3.07
C LEU A 389 0.91 -22.18 -4.42
N GLY A 390 0.94 -23.41 -4.95
CA GLY A 390 0.39 -23.73 -6.28
C GLY A 390 1.29 -23.28 -7.43
N PHE A 391 2.39 -22.58 -7.15
CA PHE A 391 3.43 -22.18 -8.08
C PHE A 391 4.80 -22.17 -7.38
N GLY A 392 5.87 -22.13 -8.16
CA GLY A 392 7.24 -22.12 -7.63
C GLY A 392 8.28 -22.09 -8.73
N LEU A 393 9.53 -22.33 -8.36
CA LEU A 393 10.64 -22.45 -9.30
C LEU A 393 10.54 -23.77 -10.08
N THR A 394 10.33 -23.68 -11.39
CA THR A 394 10.55 -24.83 -12.28
C THR A 394 12.04 -25.11 -12.40
N ASP A 395 12.42 -26.35 -12.76
CA ASP A 395 13.83 -26.69 -12.96
C ASP A 395 14.49 -25.82 -14.04
N GLN A 396 13.76 -25.53 -15.11
CA GLN A 396 14.22 -24.68 -16.21
C GLN A 396 14.44 -23.23 -15.74
N SER A 397 13.43 -22.62 -15.11
CA SER A 397 13.53 -21.24 -14.60
C SER A 397 14.66 -21.11 -13.56
N ARG A 398 14.83 -22.11 -12.69
CA ARG A 398 15.93 -22.16 -11.73
C ARG A 398 17.28 -22.18 -12.44
N GLU A 399 17.46 -23.05 -13.44
CA GLU A 399 18.71 -23.15 -14.18
C GLU A 399 19.05 -21.83 -14.90
N ASP A 400 18.05 -21.19 -15.51
CA ASP A 400 18.22 -19.91 -16.19
C ASP A 400 18.60 -18.77 -15.23
N ILE A 401 17.96 -18.71 -14.05
CA ILE A 401 18.31 -17.77 -12.97
C ILE A 401 19.75 -18.03 -12.50
N THR A 402 20.07 -19.28 -12.16
CA THR A 402 21.40 -19.67 -11.66
C THR A 402 22.49 -19.37 -12.68
N ARG A 403 22.26 -19.64 -13.97
CA ARG A 403 23.20 -19.30 -15.04
C ARG A 403 23.44 -17.79 -15.13
N THR A 404 22.37 -17.00 -15.05
CA THR A 404 22.45 -15.53 -15.08
C THR A 404 23.23 -15.00 -13.88
N LEU A 405 22.92 -15.48 -12.67
CA LEU A 405 23.61 -15.08 -11.44
C LEU A 405 25.09 -15.49 -11.46
N LYS A 406 25.43 -16.69 -11.95
CA LYS A 406 26.83 -17.15 -12.09
C LYS A 406 27.62 -16.24 -13.02
N TYR A 407 27.01 -15.80 -14.12
CA TYR A 407 27.61 -14.83 -15.02
C TYR A 407 27.82 -13.47 -14.34
N VAL A 408 26.82 -12.95 -13.65
CA VAL A 408 26.88 -11.66 -12.92
C VAL A 408 27.93 -11.70 -11.81
N ALA A 409 28.00 -12.79 -11.04
CA ALA A 409 28.95 -13.01 -9.95
C ALA A 409 30.43 -12.89 -10.37
N VAL A 410 30.72 -13.02 -11.67
CA VAL A 410 32.08 -12.93 -12.23
C VAL A 410 32.29 -11.66 -13.05
N THR A 411 31.26 -11.19 -13.76
CA THR A 411 31.41 -10.16 -14.80
C THR A 411 30.88 -8.78 -14.42
N ASP A 412 30.16 -8.63 -13.30
CA ASP A 412 29.59 -7.35 -12.91
C ASP A 412 30.68 -6.34 -12.52
N ASN A 413 30.42 -5.05 -12.77
CA ASN A 413 31.35 -3.97 -12.44
C ASN A 413 31.30 -3.54 -10.96
N ASP A 414 30.25 -3.92 -10.22
CA ASP A 414 30.06 -3.62 -8.80
C ASP A 414 30.35 -4.87 -7.96
N GLY A 415 31.35 -4.81 -7.09
CA GLY A 415 31.77 -5.92 -6.23
C GLY A 415 30.69 -6.39 -5.24
N LEU A 416 29.79 -5.49 -4.81
CA LEU A 416 28.66 -5.86 -3.96
C LEU A 416 27.61 -6.65 -4.74
N VAL A 417 27.37 -6.29 -6.01
CA VAL A 417 26.49 -7.04 -6.91
C VAL A 417 27.05 -8.46 -7.10
N GLN A 418 28.36 -8.58 -7.31
CA GLN A 418 29.01 -9.89 -7.43
C GLN A 418 28.84 -10.73 -6.16
N GLN A 419 29.03 -10.13 -4.98
CA GLN A 419 28.87 -10.82 -3.70
C GLN A 419 27.41 -11.28 -3.49
N HIS A 420 26.44 -10.38 -3.64
CA HIS A 420 25.03 -10.75 -3.51
C HIS A 420 24.63 -11.84 -4.50
N ALA A 421 25.15 -11.82 -5.74
CA ALA A 421 24.88 -12.89 -6.69
C ALA A 421 25.40 -14.26 -6.20
N ARG A 422 26.57 -14.31 -5.55
CA ARG A 422 27.11 -15.55 -4.94
C ARG A 422 26.24 -16.03 -3.78
N ASP A 423 25.84 -15.12 -2.89
CA ASP A 423 24.99 -15.44 -1.74
C ASP A 423 23.63 -16.03 -2.18
N VAL A 424 23.05 -15.49 -3.27
CA VAL A 424 21.79 -16.00 -3.83
C VAL A 424 21.96 -17.34 -4.52
N ILE A 425 23.09 -17.59 -5.22
CA ILE A 425 23.38 -18.91 -5.78
C ILE A 425 23.45 -19.97 -4.67
N GLU A 426 24.14 -19.68 -3.57
CA GLU A 426 24.20 -20.59 -2.43
C GLU A 426 22.81 -20.84 -1.83
N SER A 427 21.99 -19.79 -1.70
CA SER A 427 20.61 -19.90 -1.21
C SER A 427 19.74 -20.77 -2.13
N LEU A 428 19.90 -20.65 -3.45
CA LEU A 428 19.20 -21.47 -4.45
C LEU A 428 19.61 -22.94 -4.37
N GLU A 429 20.91 -23.21 -4.21
CA GLU A 429 21.44 -24.57 -4.06
C GLU A 429 20.97 -25.21 -2.74
N ALA A 430 20.97 -24.44 -1.64
CA ALA A 430 20.43 -24.88 -0.35
C ALA A 430 18.93 -25.21 -0.41
N TRP A 431 18.14 -24.33 -1.03
CA TRP A 431 16.71 -24.57 -1.23
C TRP A 431 16.46 -25.81 -2.10
N GLN A 432 17.24 -26.01 -3.17
CA GLN A 432 17.15 -27.18 -4.02
C GLN A 432 17.42 -28.48 -3.22
N LEU A 433 18.49 -28.52 -2.44
CA LEU A 433 18.80 -29.67 -1.60
C LEU A 433 17.67 -29.96 -0.60
N SER A 434 17.15 -28.92 0.04
CA SER A 434 15.97 -29.03 0.91
C SER A 434 14.77 -29.61 0.15
N SER A 435 14.47 -29.12 -1.06
CA SER A 435 13.34 -29.55 -1.89
C SER A 435 13.35 -31.04 -2.24
N MET A 436 14.53 -31.66 -2.29
CA MET A 436 14.69 -33.10 -2.59
C MET A 436 14.47 -34.01 -1.38
N ILE A 437 14.47 -33.47 -0.15
CA ILE A 437 14.25 -34.26 1.07
C ILE A 437 12.73 -34.30 1.37
N PRO A 438 12.10 -35.49 1.42
CA PRO A 438 10.69 -35.61 1.77
C PRO A 438 10.41 -35.07 3.17
N SER A 439 9.36 -34.27 3.33
CA SER A 439 8.93 -33.62 4.58
C SER A 439 8.52 -34.58 5.72
N GLY A 440 8.81 -35.88 5.63
CA GLY A 440 8.38 -36.92 6.56
C GLY A 440 9.44 -37.46 7.52
N ILE A 441 10.70 -36.97 7.49
CA ILE A 441 11.79 -37.54 8.32
C ILE A 441 12.41 -36.54 9.31
N SER A 442 12.06 -35.25 9.26
CA SER A 442 12.77 -34.26 10.10
C SER A 442 11.94 -33.69 11.25
N GLY A 443 12.00 -34.38 12.39
CA GLY A 443 11.89 -33.75 13.72
C GLY A 443 13.22 -33.14 14.17
N MET A 444 14.11 -32.79 13.24
CA MET A 444 15.45 -32.29 13.53
C MET A 444 15.72 -31.11 12.58
N GLU A 445 15.31 -29.91 12.98
CA GLU A 445 15.53 -28.67 12.26
C GLU A 445 16.95 -28.56 11.66
N PRO A 446 17.10 -28.31 10.35
CA PRO A 446 18.24 -27.58 9.84
C PRO A 446 17.79 -26.13 9.66
N SER A 447 17.79 -25.36 10.75
CA SER A 447 17.70 -23.91 10.62
C SER A 447 19.00 -23.42 9.97
N ILE A 448 18.85 -22.55 8.97
CA ILE A 448 19.95 -21.85 8.27
C ILE A 448 20.82 -21.04 9.26
N SER A 449 20.39 -20.93 10.51
CA SER A 449 21.05 -20.27 11.64
C SER A 449 22.28 -20.99 12.21
N ARG A 450 22.57 -22.25 11.82
CA ARG A 450 23.73 -23.00 12.34
C ARG A 450 24.66 -23.49 11.24
N LEU A 451 25.35 -22.55 10.61
CA LEU A 451 26.66 -22.85 10.00
C LEU A 451 27.73 -22.87 11.10
N ALA A 452 28.55 -23.92 11.08
CA ALA A 452 29.59 -24.18 12.07
C ALA A 452 30.54 -22.98 12.26
N GLY A 453 30.46 -22.33 13.42
CA GLY A 453 31.49 -21.39 13.90
C GLY A 453 31.09 -19.93 14.09
N LEU A 454 29.84 -19.53 13.80
CA LEU A 454 29.35 -18.17 14.04
C LEU A 454 28.07 -18.20 14.88
N ALA A 455 28.21 -18.06 16.20
CA ALA A 455 27.09 -17.76 17.07
C ALA A 455 26.73 -16.28 16.92
N ILE A 456 25.65 -15.98 16.20
CA ILE A 456 25.05 -14.66 16.17
C ILE A 456 23.94 -14.66 17.22
N ASP A 457 24.19 -14.03 18.37
CA ASP A 457 23.15 -13.75 19.37
C ASP A 457 22.08 -12.84 18.74
N GLN A 458 20.92 -13.42 18.41
CA GLN A 458 19.72 -12.69 17.98
C GLN A 458 18.71 -12.54 19.12
N ASP A 459 19.17 -12.28 20.35
CA ASP A 459 18.30 -11.79 21.42
C ASP A 459 18.80 -10.44 21.92
N ARG A 460 18.37 -9.37 21.23
CA ARG A 460 18.26 -8.03 21.82
C ARG A 460 16.80 -7.70 22.11
N SER A 461 16.17 -8.54 22.92
CA SER A 461 15.10 -8.05 23.81
C SER A 461 15.75 -7.31 24.98
N LEU A 462 15.29 -6.08 25.22
CA LEU A 462 15.68 -5.20 26.34
C LEU A 462 15.78 -5.98 27.68
N PRO A 463 16.82 -5.74 28.50
CA PRO A 463 16.95 -6.45 29.77
C PRO A 463 15.88 -6.00 30.75
N SER A 464 14.99 -6.94 31.09
CA SER A 464 14.09 -6.83 32.24
C SER A 464 14.92 -6.71 33.51
N VAL A 465 14.75 -5.59 34.22
CA VAL A 465 15.33 -5.33 35.54
C VAL A 465 14.77 -6.36 36.52
N ASN A 466 15.56 -7.39 36.80
CA ASN A 466 15.26 -8.34 37.85
C ASN A 466 16.23 -8.12 39.02
N THR A 467 15.68 -7.60 40.11
CA THR A 467 16.38 -7.22 41.33
C THR A 467 16.95 -8.45 42.04
N LYS A 468 18.26 -8.67 41.91
CA LYS A 468 19.05 -9.42 42.90
C LYS A 468 20.30 -8.60 43.23
N ARG A 469 20.32 -8.03 44.44
CA ARG A 469 21.46 -7.30 45.00
C ARG A 469 22.67 -8.23 45.13
N PRO A 470 23.87 -7.87 44.64
CA PRO A 470 25.07 -8.65 44.89
C PRO A 470 25.62 -8.33 46.29
N ARG A 471 25.92 -9.37 47.07
CA ARG A 471 26.72 -9.29 48.29
C ARG A 471 28.20 -9.25 47.90
N ILE A 472 28.93 -8.30 48.45
CA ILE A 472 30.39 -8.21 48.34
C ILE A 472 30.96 -9.06 49.48
N GLU A 473 31.76 -10.07 49.15
CA GLU A 473 32.66 -10.75 50.09
C GLU A 473 34.08 -10.34 49.73
N GLU A 474 34.76 -9.70 50.68
CA GLU A 474 36.19 -9.43 50.63
C GLU A 474 36.95 -10.72 50.96
N ILE A 475 37.97 -11.04 50.17
CA ILE A 475 38.95 -12.08 50.48
C ILE A 475 40.27 -11.36 50.75
N GLU A 476 40.85 -11.62 51.93
CA GLU A 476 42.14 -11.06 52.41
C GLU A 476 43.32 -11.30 51.47
#